data_AF-A0A067F1X2-F1
#
_entry.id   AF-A0A067F1X2-F1
#
_cell.length_a   1.000
_cell.length_b   1.000
_cell.length_c   1.000
_cell.angle_alpha   90.00
_cell.angle_beta   90.00
_cell.angle_gamma   90.00
#
_symmetry.space_group_name_H-M   'P 1'
#
loop_
_entity.id
_entity.type
_entity.pdbx_description
1 polymer ?
#
loop_
_entity_poly.entity_id
_entity_poly.type
_entity_poly.pdbx_seq_one_letter_code
_entity_poly.pdbx_strand_id
1 'polypeptide(L)'
;MTRTSVLHQSLLLTQPEEPPKGPELNLRLKEQECLTILKTCKNLEEFKKVHAHVLKWGFFWNPFCASNLVATCALSHWGSMDYACSIFRQIDEPGAFDFNTLIRGFVKEVEFEEALFLYNEMFERGVEPDNFTFPALFKACAKLQALKEGMQIHGHVFKVGFECDLFVQNSLINMYGKCEKVEFASAIFKQMDQKSVASWSAIIAAHASNGLWSECLKLFGEMNNEKCWRPEESILVSVLSACTHLGALDLGKCTHGSLIRNISALNVIVETSLIDMYVKCGCLEKGLCLFRMMADKCQLTYSVMISGLAMHGQGKEALSIFSEMLREGLEPDDVVYVGVLSACSHAGLVNEGLLCFDRMKLEYRIVPTVQHYGCVVDLMGRAGMLGEALELIQSMPIQQNDVVWRSLLSASKVHHNLEIGEIAAKNLFQINSHHPSDYVLLSNMYARAQRWYDVAKIRTEMASKGLNQSPGFSLVEVARKVYKFVSQDRSHPAWDNIYEMIHQMEWQLKFEGYSPDISQVLRDVDEDEKRERLKGHSQKLAIAFALIHLSQGSPIRIARNLRMCNDCHTYTKLISVIYEREIIVRDRKRFHRFKDGTCSCRDYW
;
A
#
# COMPACT_ATOMS: atom_id res chain seq x y z
N MET A 1 -48.34 26.57 77.31
CA MET A 1 -48.07 26.62 78.77
C MET A 1 -47.17 25.43 79.13
N THR A 2 -46.32 25.54 80.17
CA THR A 2 -45.67 24.44 80.96
C THR A 2 -44.81 23.40 80.18
N ARG A 3 -43.47 23.21 80.33
CA ARG A 3 -42.59 22.94 81.52
C ARG A 3 -43.16 21.80 82.41
N THR A 4 -42.47 20.79 82.96
CA THR A 4 -41.04 20.38 83.21
C THR A 4 -41.06 18.93 83.79
N SER A 5 -40.02 18.07 83.91
CA SER A 5 -38.72 17.85 83.20
C SER A 5 -37.86 16.77 83.93
N VAL A 6 -37.03 16.01 83.19
CA VAL A 6 -35.86 15.16 83.65
C VAL A 6 -36.15 13.88 84.49
N LEU A 7 -35.59 12.71 84.10
CA LEU A 7 -34.50 12.00 84.83
C LEU A 7 -33.99 10.69 84.17
N HIS A 8 -32.73 10.36 84.46
CA HIS A 8 -31.98 9.12 84.12
C HIS A 8 -32.66 7.84 84.66
N GLN A 9 -32.36 6.61 84.22
CA GLN A 9 -31.01 5.99 84.14
C GLN A 9 -30.97 4.70 83.29
N SER A 10 -29.76 4.20 83.04
CA SER A 10 -29.37 3.07 82.17
C SER A 10 -29.75 1.66 82.66
N LEU A 11 -29.92 0.72 81.73
CA LEU A 11 -29.49 -0.69 81.91
C LEU A 11 -29.18 -1.37 80.56
N LEU A 12 -28.20 -2.28 80.58
CA LEU A 12 -27.56 -2.85 79.39
C LEU A 12 -28.42 -3.89 78.65
N LEU A 13 -28.29 -3.91 77.32
CA LEU A 13 -28.39 -5.13 76.52
C LEU A 13 -27.20 -5.18 75.55
N THR A 14 -26.34 -6.18 75.74
CA THR A 14 -25.15 -6.46 74.92
C THR A 14 -25.54 -6.94 73.52
N GLN A 15 -25.01 -6.30 72.48
CA GLN A 15 -24.97 -6.89 71.13
C GLN A 15 -23.76 -7.82 70.99
N PRO A 16 -23.79 -8.82 70.08
CA PRO A 16 -22.64 -9.71 69.86
C PRO A 16 -21.49 -8.96 69.18
N GLU A 17 -20.26 -9.28 69.56
CA GLU A 17 -19.06 -8.72 68.92
C GLU A 17 -18.96 -9.20 67.45
N GLU A 18 -18.84 -8.27 66.49
CA GLU A 18 -18.35 -8.60 65.15
C GLU A 18 -16.87 -9.01 65.23
N PRO A 19 -16.41 -10.02 64.47
CA PRO A 19 -15.01 -10.40 64.43
C PRO A 19 -14.14 -9.28 63.78
N PRO A 20 -12.86 -9.16 64.17
CA PRO A 20 -12.02 -8.02 63.81
C PRO A 20 -11.62 -8.00 62.33
N LYS A 21 -11.98 -6.91 61.63
CA LYS A 21 -11.63 -6.60 60.22
C LYS A 21 -10.14 -6.20 60.03
N GLY A 22 -9.22 -6.94 60.66
CA GLY A 22 -7.79 -6.60 60.77
C GLY A 22 -6.82 -7.15 59.68
N PRO A 23 -6.90 -8.42 59.26
CA PRO A 23 -5.88 -9.00 58.37
C PRO A 23 -6.07 -8.64 56.88
N GLU A 24 -7.30 -8.65 56.36
CA GLU A 24 -7.57 -8.38 54.94
C GLU A 24 -7.19 -6.96 54.51
N LEU A 25 -7.39 -5.96 55.40
CA LEU A 25 -7.03 -4.57 55.13
C LEU A 25 -5.51 -4.40 54.96
N ASN A 26 -4.73 -5.12 55.77
CA ASN A 26 -3.26 -5.11 55.71
C ASN A 26 -2.72 -5.84 54.46
N LEU A 27 -3.42 -6.87 53.97
CA LEU A 27 -3.06 -7.52 52.70
C LEU A 27 -3.21 -6.56 51.53
N ARG A 28 -4.39 -5.93 51.38
CA ARG A 28 -4.69 -5.01 50.28
C ARG A 28 -3.77 -3.78 50.23
N LEU A 29 -3.39 -3.25 51.40
CA LEU A 29 -2.42 -2.15 51.49
C LEU A 29 -1.05 -2.57 50.93
N LYS A 30 -0.58 -3.79 51.23
CA LYS A 30 0.71 -4.31 50.74
C LYS A 30 0.67 -4.75 49.28
N GLU A 31 -0.45 -5.23 48.78
CA GLU A 31 -0.68 -5.45 47.33
C GLU A 31 -0.56 -4.12 46.56
N GLN A 32 -1.18 -3.05 47.06
CA GLN A 32 -1.07 -1.71 46.47
C GLN A 32 0.35 -1.12 46.57
N GLU A 33 1.07 -1.39 47.67
CA GLU A 33 2.48 -1.04 47.83
C GLU A 33 3.35 -1.76 46.79
N CYS A 34 3.16 -3.07 46.59
CA CYS A 34 3.85 -3.86 45.55
C CYS A 34 3.60 -3.28 44.15
N LEU A 35 2.35 -3.00 43.78
CA LEU A 35 2.02 -2.35 42.49
C LEU A 35 2.67 -0.99 42.32
N THR A 36 2.74 -0.20 43.39
CA THR A 36 3.34 1.15 43.34
C THR A 36 4.84 1.04 43.07
N ILE A 37 5.53 0.12 43.76
CA ILE A 37 6.96 -0.11 43.58
C ILE A 37 7.26 -0.68 42.18
N LEU A 38 6.45 -1.63 41.68
CA LEU A 38 6.59 -2.17 40.32
C LEU A 38 6.48 -1.09 39.24
N LYS A 39 5.54 -0.15 39.38
CA LYS A 39 5.37 0.98 38.45
C LYS A 39 6.51 1.99 38.45
N THR A 40 7.38 1.99 39.47
CA THR A 40 8.55 2.89 39.52
C THR A 40 9.82 2.33 38.87
N CYS A 41 9.84 1.05 38.48
CA CYS A 41 10.98 0.40 37.86
C CYS A 41 11.29 0.99 36.46
N LYS A 42 12.54 1.38 36.23
CA LYS A 42 13.02 1.96 34.96
C LYS A 42 13.94 1.04 34.17
N ASN A 43 14.36 -0.07 34.77
CA ASN A 43 15.24 -1.07 34.16
C ASN A 43 15.07 -2.44 34.83
N LEU A 44 15.59 -3.47 34.17
CA LEU A 44 15.50 -4.85 34.61
C LEU A 44 16.21 -5.12 35.96
N GLU A 45 17.26 -4.38 36.30
CA GLU A 45 18.00 -4.57 37.57
C GLU A 45 17.26 -4.00 38.78
N GLU A 46 16.56 -2.87 38.62
CA GLU A 46 15.58 -2.39 39.61
C GLU A 46 14.44 -3.41 39.78
N PHE A 47 13.88 -3.89 38.67
CA PHE A 47 12.81 -4.89 38.69
C PHE A 47 13.22 -6.18 39.41
N LYS A 48 14.42 -6.71 39.17
CA LYS A 48 14.98 -7.88 39.88
C LYS A 48 15.05 -7.67 41.40
N LYS A 49 15.42 -6.47 41.86
CA LYS A 49 15.44 -6.13 43.30
C LYS A 49 14.04 -6.11 43.89
N VAL A 50 13.07 -5.54 43.16
CA VAL A 50 11.65 -5.52 43.58
C VAL A 50 11.08 -6.93 43.63
N HIS A 51 11.34 -7.76 42.61
CA HIS A 51 10.95 -9.17 42.59
C HIS A 51 11.52 -9.94 43.79
N ALA A 52 12.81 -9.75 44.11
CA ALA A 52 13.43 -10.34 45.29
C ALA A 52 12.81 -9.86 46.63
N HIS A 53 12.31 -8.63 46.71
CA HIS A 53 11.54 -8.15 47.87
C HIS A 53 10.15 -8.79 47.95
N VAL A 54 9.42 -8.91 46.84
CA VAL A 54 8.11 -9.60 46.78
C VAL A 54 8.24 -11.07 47.21
N LEU A 55 9.28 -11.77 46.76
CA LEU A 55 9.64 -13.12 47.22
C LEU A 55 9.92 -13.15 48.74
N LYS A 56 10.76 -12.24 49.25
CA LYS A 56 11.10 -12.16 50.68
C LYS A 56 9.89 -11.84 51.58
N TRP A 57 8.92 -11.09 51.07
CA TRP A 57 7.67 -10.79 51.78
C TRP A 57 6.65 -11.94 51.75
N GLY A 58 6.91 -13.01 50.99
CA GLY A 58 6.00 -14.14 50.81
C GLY A 58 4.82 -13.84 49.88
N PHE A 59 4.75 -12.66 49.28
CA PHE A 59 3.66 -12.26 48.37
C PHE A 59 3.76 -12.84 46.97
N PHE A 60 4.84 -13.55 46.63
CA PHE A 60 4.94 -14.26 45.35
C PHE A 60 3.81 -15.28 45.16
N TRP A 61 3.44 -15.98 46.23
CA TRP A 61 2.34 -16.97 46.22
C TRP A 61 0.93 -16.35 46.21
N ASN A 62 0.82 -15.01 46.16
CA ASN A 62 -0.43 -14.34 45.86
C ASN A 62 -0.52 -14.18 44.32
N PRO A 63 -1.49 -14.83 43.65
CA PRO A 63 -1.62 -14.77 42.19
C PRO A 63 -1.60 -13.34 41.66
N PHE A 64 -2.25 -12.40 42.33
CA PHE A 64 -2.28 -10.99 41.91
C PHE A 64 -0.89 -10.36 41.82
N CYS A 65 0.00 -10.66 42.77
CA CYS A 65 1.36 -10.13 42.79
C CYS A 65 2.25 -10.80 41.73
N ALA A 66 2.13 -12.12 41.56
CA ALA A 66 2.84 -12.86 40.52
C ALA A 66 2.42 -12.41 39.10
N SER A 67 1.12 -12.31 38.83
CA SER A 67 0.58 -11.82 37.56
C SER A 67 1.08 -10.41 37.22
N ASN A 68 1.13 -9.51 38.20
CA ASN A 68 1.64 -8.15 37.98
C ASN A 68 3.16 -8.11 37.79
N LEU A 69 3.93 -9.03 38.38
CA LEU A 69 5.36 -9.20 38.09
C LEU A 69 5.56 -9.64 36.62
N VAL A 70 4.84 -10.67 36.16
CA VAL A 70 4.88 -11.12 34.75
C VAL A 70 4.50 -9.98 33.80
N ALA A 71 3.39 -9.28 34.06
CA ALA A 71 2.92 -8.17 33.23
C ALA A 71 3.89 -6.99 33.16
N THR A 72 4.48 -6.60 34.30
CA THR A 72 5.48 -5.54 34.34
C THR A 72 6.74 -5.95 33.57
N CYS A 73 7.17 -7.22 33.66
CA CYS A 73 8.39 -7.69 33.00
C CYS A 73 8.23 -7.91 31.49
N ALA A 74 7.10 -8.45 31.04
CA ALA A 74 6.84 -8.75 29.62
C ALA A 74 6.53 -7.48 28.80
N LEU A 75 5.71 -6.58 29.34
CA LEU A 75 5.14 -5.48 28.57
C LEU A 75 5.99 -4.19 28.59
N SER A 76 6.89 -4.03 29.57
CA SER A 76 7.77 -2.85 29.66
C SER A 76 8.81 -2.80 28.54
N HIS A 77 9.26 -1.59 28.18
CA HIS A 77 10.27 -1.38 27.14
C HIS A 77 11.68 -1.84 27.55
N TRP A 78 11.96 -1.91 28.86
CA TRP A 78 13.18 -2.48 29.44
C TRP A 78 13.04 -3.96 29.83
N GLY A 79 11.91 -4.58 29.46
CA GLY A 79 11.51 -5.92 29.86
C GLY A 79 12.39 -7.05 29.35
N SER A 80 12.10 -8.28 29.79
CA SER A 80 12.76 -9.50 29.31
C SER A 80 11.76 -10.64 29.29
N MET A 81 11.48 -11.18 28.11
CA MET A 81 10.55 -12.31 27.95
C MET A 81 11.07 -13.58 28.62
N ASP A 82 12.38 -13.87 28.55
CA ASP A 82 13.00 -14.96 29.30
C ASP A 82 12.73 -14.87 30.81
N TYR A 83 12.89 -13.68 31.39
CA TYR A 83 12.69 -13.48 32.83
C TYR A 83 11.20 -13.51 33.19
N ALA A 84 10.32 -12.95 32.35
CA ALA A 84 8.88 -13.05 32.53
C ALA A 84 8.39 -14.51 32.46
N CYS A 85 8.90 -15.32 31.53
CA CYS A 85 8.62 -16.74 31.42
C CYS A 85 9.18 -17.53 32.61
N SER A 86 10.35 -17.16 33.12
CA SER A 86 10.93 -17.75 34.35
C SER A 86 10.05 -17.49 35.58
N ILE A 87 9.44 -16.29 35.68
CA ILE A 87 8.47 -15.97 36.73
C ILE A 87 7.17 -16.77 36.54
N PHE A 88 6.61 -16.78 35.32
CA PHE A 88 5.39 -17.49 34.98
C PHE A 88 5.45 -19.00 35.28
N ARG A 89 6.58 -19.66 34.99
CA ARG A 89 6.80 -21.09 35.29
C ARG A 89 6.79 -21.44 36.78
N GLN A 90 6.87 -20.44 37.66
CA GLN A 90 6.78 -20.61 39.12
C GLN A 90 5.37 -20.33 39.67
N ILE A 91 4.40 -19.99 38.82
CA ILE A 91 2.99 -19.85 39.21
C ILE A 91 2.34 -21.23 39.14
N ASP A 92 1.78 -21.70 40.26
CA ASP A 92 1.16 -23.04 40.36
C ASP A 92 -0.09 -23.16 39.48
N GLU A 93 -0.99 -22.17 39.57
CA GLU A 93 -2.25 -22.09 38.81
C GLU A 93 -2.32 -20.78 38.00
N PRO A 94 -1.64 -20.67 36.84
CA PRO A 94 -1.67 -19.47 36.01
C PRO A 94 -3.03 -19.29 35.34
N GLY A 95 -3.61 -18.09 35.43
CA GLY A 95 -4.91 -17.76 34.85
C GLY A 95 -4.81 -17.24 33.42
N ALA A 96 -5.98 -16.97 32.80
CA ALA A 96 -6.04 -16.41 31.45
C ALA A 96 -5.29 -15.08 31.33
N PHE A 97 -5.27 -14.25 32.38
CA PHE A 97 -4.49 -13.02 32.42
C PHE A 97 -2.99 -13.23 32.22
N ASP A 98 -2.42 -14.29 32.80
CA ASP A 98 -0.98 -14.58 32.75
C ASP A 98 -0.56 -15.06 31.36
N PHE A 99 -1.35 -15.98 30.78
CA PHE A 99 -1.20 -16.42 29.39
C PHE A 99 -1.36 -15.25 28.41
N ASN A 100 -2.44 -14.47 28.52
CA ASN A 100 -2.70 -13.29 27.69
C ASN A 100 -1.55 -12.26 27.76
N THR A 101 -0.96 -12.11 28.94
CA THR A 101 0.18 -11.22 29.17
C THR A 101 1.42 -11.69 28.41
N LEU A 102 1.78 -12.97 28.50
CA LEU A 102 2.95 -13.50 27.79
C LEU A 102 2.71 -13.57 26.27
N ILE A 103 1.53 -14.00 25.81
CA ILE A 103 1.14 -14.00 24.40
C ILE A 103 1.28 -12.58 23.81
N ARG A 104 0.83 -11.55 24.53
CA ARG A 104 1.02 -10.14 24.13
C ARG A 104 2.49 -9.69 24.17
N GLY A 105 3.29 -10.22 25.09
CA GLY A 105 4.73 -9.98 25.19
C GLY A 105 5.49 -10.54 23.98
N PHE A 106 5.29 -11.82 23.66
CA PHE A 106 5.88 -12.46 22.47
C PHE A 106 5.46 -11.75 21.17
N VAL A 107 4.18 -11.38 21.01
CA VAL A 107 3.69 -10.58 19.86
C VAL A 107 4.26 -9.14 19.82
N LYS A 108 4.81 -8.63 20.93
CA LYS A 108 5.54 -7.34 20.99
C LYS A 108 7.00 -7.52 20.58
N GLU A 109 7.67 -8.59 21.03
CA GLU A 109 9.05 -8.93 20.68
C GLU A 109 9.20 -9.62 19.31
N VAL A 110 8.12 -9.76 18.53
CA VAL A 110 8.09 -10.32 17.16
C VAL A 110 8.22 -11.85 17.11
N GLU A 111 8.16 -12.51 18.28
CA GLU A 111 8.14 -13.95 18.50
C GLU A 111 6.70 -14.50 18.31
N PHE A 112 6.25 -14.59 17.05
CA PHE A 112 4.86 -14.91 16.75
C PHE A 112 4.50 -16.40 16.89
N GLU A 113 5.47 -17.31 16.77
CA GLU A 113 5.24 -18.75 16.89
C GLU A 113 5.07 -19.14 18.37
N GLU A 114 5.90 -18.57 19.24
CA GLU A 114 5.87 -18.66 20.70
C GLU A 114 4.51 -18.25 21.28
N ALA A 115 3.91 -17.20 20.70
CA ALA A 115 2.56 -16.76 21.05
C ALA A 115 1.48 -17.81 20.71
N LEU A 116 1.64 -18.58 19.63
CA LEU A 116 0.75 -19.69 19.26
C LEU A 116 1.05 -20.95 20.09
N PHE A 117 2.31 -21.22 20.45
CA PHE A 117 2.67 -22.31 21.35
C PHE A 117 2.09 -22.12 22.75
N LEU A 118 2.15 -20.89 23.31
CA LEU A 118 1.49 -20.58 24.59
C LEU A 118 -0.02 -20.75 24.55
N TYR A 119 -0.66 -20.52 23.41
CA TYR A 119 -2.10 -20.77 23.26
C TYR A 119 -2.42 -22.26 23.32
N ASN A 120 -1.55 -23.12 22.79
CA ASN A 120 -1.70 -24.57 22.95
C ASN A 120 -1.45 -25.00 24.41
N GLU A 121 -0.41 -24.47 25.07
CA GLU A 121 -0.14 -24.73 26.49
C GLU A 121 -1.31 -24.30 27.39
N MET A 122 -1.98 -23.18 27.06
CA MET A 122 -3.19 -22.70 27.74
C MET A 122 -4.29 -23.77 27.78
N PHE A 123 -4.49 -24.52 26.68
CA PHE A 123 -5.42 -25.65 26.64
C PHE A 123 -4.94 -26.88 27.39
N GLU A 124 -3.65 -27.21 27.29
CA GLU A 124 -3.07 -28.36 27.99
C GLU A 124 -3.18 -28.20 29.51
N ARG A 125 -3.13 -26.95 30.01
CA ARG A 125 -3.40 -26.60 31.41
C ARG A 125 -4.88 -26.40 31.76
N GLY A 126 -5.80 -26.56 30.80
CA GLY A 126 -7.25 -26.43 31.03
C GLY A 126 -7.75 -25.00 31.27
N VAL A 127 -7.00 -23.98 30.86
CA VAL A 127 -7.36 -22.56 31.03
C VAL A 127 -8.17 -22.10 29.81
N GLU A 128 -9.38 -21.58 30.02
CA GLU A 128 -10.21 -21.10 28.91
C GLU A 128 -9.75 -19.72 28.40
N PRO A 129 -9.62 -19.52 27.07
CA PRO A 129 -9.27 -18.24 26.47
C PRO A 129 -10.44 -17.25 26.52
N ASP A 130 -10.12 -15.97 26.67
CA ASP A 130 -11.09 -14.87 26.74
C ASP A 130 -10.98 -13.93 25.52
N ASN A 131 -11.81 -12.90 25.49
CA ASN A 131 -11.79 -11.89 24.42
C ASN A 131 -10.49 -11.05 24.35
N PHE A 132 -9.59 -11.13 25.35
CA PHE A 132 -8.25 -10.52 25.31
C PHE A 132 -7.19 -11.47 24.74
N THR A 133 -7.42 -12.79 24.77
CA THR A 133 -6.54 -13.80 24.16
C THR A 133 -6.52 -13.65 22.62
N PHE A 134 -7.70 -13.70 22.00
CA PHE A 134 -7.83 -13.82 20.55
C PHE A 134 -7.21 -12.66 19.73
N PRO A 135 -7.33 -11.38 20.10
CA PRO A 135 -6.71 -10.27 19.37
C PRO A 135 -5.20 -10.38 19.19
N ALA A 136 -4.49 -10.89 20.22
CA ALA A 136 -3.05 -11.07 20.15
C ALA A 136 -2.66 -12.22 19.19
N LEU A 137 -3.40 -13.34 19.24
CA LEU A 137 -3.19 -14.48 18.36
C LEU A 137 -3.52 -14.16 16.90
N PHE A 138 -4.62 -13.44 16.64
CA PHE A 138 -4.93 -12.97 15.29
C PHE A 138 -3.88 -12.00 14.75
N LYS A 139 -3.25 -11.18 15.61
CA LYS A 139 -2.10 -10.36 15.23
C LYS A 139 -0.87 -11.22 14.91
N ALA A 140 -0.61 -12.31 15.64
CA ALA A 140 0.44 -13.28 15.31
C ALA A 140 0.18 -13.95 13.95
N CYS A 141 -1.02 -14.52 13.75
CA CYS A 141 -1.40 -15.13 12.47
C CYS A 141 -1.34 -14.15 11.30
N ALA A 142 -1.77 -12.90 11.49
CA ALA A 142 -1.67 -11.83 10.49
C ALA A 142 -0.22 -11.49 10.09
N LYS A 143 0.74 -11.69 11.00
CA LYS A 143 2.17 -11.43 10.77
C LYS A 143 2.89 -12.63 10.14
N LEU A 144 2.52 -13.84 10.53
CA LEU A 144 3.00 -15.10 9.94
C LEU A 144 2.31 -15.48 8.61
N GLN A 145 1.22 -14.79 8.24
CA GLN A 145 0.29 -15.20 7.18
C GLN A 145 -0.30 -16.62 7.41
N ALA A 146 -0.42 -17.01 8.68
CA ALA A 146 -0.86 -18.32 9.15
C ALA A 146 -2.39 -18.47 9.06
N LEU A 147 -2.90 -18.60 7.83
CA LEU A 147 -4.34 -18.63 7.54
C LEU A 147 -5.05 -19.84 8.16
N LYS A 148 -4.42 -21.02 8.22
CA LYS A 148 -5.06 -22.25 8.73
C LYS A 148 -5.29 -22.16 10.24
N GLU A 149 -4.25 -21.72 10.93
CA GLU A 149 -4.17 -21.47 12.35
C GLU A 149 -5.17 -20.37 12.72
N GLY A 150 -5.17 -19.25 11.98
CA GLY A 150 -6.17 -18.19 12.11
C GLY A 150 -7.62 -18.66 11.91
N MET A 151 -7.88 -19.59 10.99
CA MET A 151 -9.21 -20.19 10.79
C MET A 151 -9.60 -21.14 11.93
N GLN A 152 -8.67 -21.92 12.48
CA GLN A 152 -8.92 -22.77 13.66
C GLN A 152 -9.27 -21.92 14.88
N ILE A 153 -8.50 -20.86 15.13
CA ILE A 153 -8.73 -19.91 16.24
C ILE A 153 -10.07 -19.19 16.05
N HIS A 154 -10.44 -18.80 14.82
CA HIS A 154 -11.77 -18.22 14.53
C HIS A 154 -12.91 -19.22 14.76
N GLY A 155 -12.75 -20.48 14.36
CA GLY A 155 -13.71 -21.53 14.71
C GLY A 155 -13.85 -21.72 16.22
N HIS A 156 -12.77 -21.51 16.97
CA HIS A 156 -12.81 -21.55 18.42
C HIS A 156 -13.52 -20.35 19.06
N VAL A 157 -13.28 -19.12 18.57
CA VAL A 157 -14.02 -17.90 18.98
C VAL A 157 -15.53 -18.11 18.99
N PHE A 158 -16.07 -18.73 17.93
CA PHE A 158 -17.50 -19.04 17.80
C PHE A 158 -17.99 -20.09 18.81
N LYS A 159 -17.13 -21.06 19.17
CA LYS A 159 -17.46 -22.11 20.16
C LYS A 159 -17.54 -21.55 21.59
N VAL A 160 -16.75 -20.53 21.92
CA VAL A 160 -16.71 -19.92 23.27
C VAL A 160 -17.58 -18.66 23.41
N GLY A 161 -18.32 -18.26 22.36
CA GLY A 161 -19.30 -17.17 22.44
C GLY A 161 -18.74 -15.74 22.30
N PHE A 162 -17.56 -15.58 21.67
CA PHE A 162 -16.95 -14.26 21.41
C PHE A 162 -17.12 -13.79 19.96
N GLU A 163 -17.97 -14.43 19.16
CA GLU A 163 -18.23 -14.06 17.75
C GLU A 163 -18.80 -12.65 17.57
N CYS A 164 -19.45 -12.11 18.61
CA CYS A 164 -19.98 -10.75 18.66
C CYS A 164 -19.08 -9.74 19.41
N ASP A 165 -17.90 -10.14 19.91
CA ASP A 165 -16.98 -9.19 20.55
C ASP A 165 -16.31 -8.30 19.50
N LEU A 166 -16.45 -6.98 19.69
CA LEU A 166 -15.99 -5.96 18.75
C LEU A 166 -14.46 -5.98 18.54
N PHE A 167 -13.66 -6.26 19.58
CA PHE A 167 -12.21 -6.31 19.48
C PHE A 167 -11.76 -7.58 18.76
N VAL A 168 -12.43 -8.70 19.02
CA VAL A 168 -12.21 -9.99 18.34
C VAL A 168 -12.58 -9.87 16.86
N GLN A 169 -13.75 -9.33 16.53
CA GLN A 169 -14.21 -9.08 15.14
C GLN A 169 -13.24 -8.15 14.37
N ASN A 170 -12.81 -7.04 14.97
CA ASN A 170 -11.83 -6.13 14.35
C ASN A 170 -10.49 -6.83 14.07
N SER A 171 -10.05 -7.70 14.98
CA SER A 171 -8.80 -8.46 14.86
C SER A 171 -8.88 -9.53 13.77
N LEU A 172 -10.04 -10.21 13.65
CA LEU A 172 -10.35 -11.14 12.56
C LEU A 172 -10.31 -10.46 11.18
N ILE A 173 -10.93 -9.28 11.04
CA ILE A 173 -10.92 -8.49 9.79
C ILE A 173 -9.47 -8.20 9.38
N ASN A 174 -8.62 -7.76 10.31
CA ASN A 174 -7.20 -7.53 10.04
C ASN A 174 -6.45 -8.82 9.68
N MET A 175 -6.69 -9.94 10.38
CA MET A 175 -6.04 -11.22 10.11
C MET A 175 -6.37 -11.75 8.72
N TYR A 176 -7.64 -11.82 8.37
CA TYR A 176 -8.06 -12.23 7.02
C TYR A 176 -7.58 -11.26 5.94
N GLY A 177 -7.55 -9.95 6.23
CA GLY A 177 -6.97 -8.96 5.33
C GLY A 177 -5.47 -9.16 5.07
N LYS A 178 -4.68 -9.56 6.08
CA LYS A 178 -3.24 -9.84 5.93
C LYS A 178 -2.92 -11.22 5.35
N CYS A 179 -3.86 -12.16 5.42
CA CYS A 179 -3.78 -13.48 4.78
C CYS A 179 -4.40 -13.51 3.36
N GLU A 180 -4.60 -12.34 2.73
CA GLU A 180 -5.17 -12.21 1.37
C GLU A 180 -6.54 -12.90 1.19
N LYS A 181 -7.41 -12.76 2.20
CA LYS A 181 -8.81 -13.24 2.23
C LYS A 181 -9.78 -12.10 2.56
N VAL A 182 -9.74 -11.05 1.76
CA VAL A 182 -10.58 -9.84 1.95
C VAL A 182 -12.07 -10.16 1.87
N GLU A 183 -12.46 -11.22 1.17
CA GLU A 183 -13.82 -11.75 1.12
C GLU A 183 -14.34 -12.16 2.51
N PHE A 184 -13.52 -12.83 3.32
CA PHE A 184 -13.90 -13.22 4.70
C PHE A 184 -13.90 -12.00 5.63
N ALA A 185 -12.90 -11.11 5.51
CA ALA A 185 -12.89 -9.84 6.24
C ALA A 185 -14.16 -9.00 5.95
N SER A 186 -14.60 -8.97 4.68
CA SER A 186 -15.80 -8.28 4.24
C SER A 186 -17.10 -8.96 4.70
N ALA A 187 -17.11 -10.29 4.80
CA ALA A 187 -18.25 -11.03 5.33
C ALA A 187 -18.46 -10.72 6.81
N ILE A 188 -17.39 -10.78 7.62
CA ILE A 188 -17.41 -10.42 9.04
C ILE A 188 -17.88 -8.97 9.19
N PHE A 189 -17.24 -8.01 8.52
CA PHE A 189 -17.60 -6.59 8.61
C PHE A 189 -19.08 -6.31 8.32
N LYS A 190 -19.67 -7.00 7.33
CA LYS A 190 -21.10 -6.87 7.01
C LYS A 190 -22.01 -7.43 8.10
N GLN A 191 -21.59 -8.50 8.78
CA GLN A 191 -22.33 -9.16 9.86
C GLN A 191 -22.22 -8.43 11.22
N MET A 192 -21.28 -7.49 11.39
CA MET A 192 -21.15 -6.73 12.65
C MET A 192 -22.38 -5.85 12.91
N ASP A 193 -23.13 -6.13 13.99
CA ASP A 193 -24.26 -5.30 14.45
C ASP A 193 -23.81 -3.87 14.82
N GLN A 194 -22.66 -3.77 15.50
CA GLN A 194 -22.03 -2.50 15.86
C GLN A 194 -20.69 -2.35 15.13
N LYS A 195 -20.51 -1.21 14.48
CA LYS A 195 -19.24 -0.84 13.81
C LYS A 195 -18.61 0.30 14.58
N SER A 196 -17.29 0.32 14.63
CA SER A 196 -16.48 1.37 15.26
C SER A 196 -15.51 1.98 14.26
N VAL A 197 -14.83 3.07 14.64
CA VAL A 197 -13.72 3.62 13.85
C VAL A 197 -12.67 2.53 13.57
N ALA A 198 -12.33 1.70 14.56
CA ALA A 198 -11.39 0.58 14.38
C ALA A 198 -11.91 -0.49 13.39
N SER A 199 -13.22 -0.75 13.34
CA SER A 199 -13.85 -1.66 12.37
C SER A 199 -13.74 -1.13 10.94
N TRP A 200 -14.03 0.16 10.75
CA TRP A 200 -13.85 0.87 9.49
C TRP A 200 -12.36 0.94 9.08
N SER A 201 -11.46 1.22 10.02
CA SER A 201 -10.00 1.20 9.81
C SER A 201 -9.53 -0.16 9.32
N ALA A 202 -9.94 -1.25 9.99
CA ALA A 202 -9.52 -2.60 9.65
C ALA A 202 -9.99 -3.01 8.24
N ILE A 203 -11.25 -2.76 7.87
CA ILE A 203 -11.76 -3.17 6.56
C ILE A 203 -11.22 -2.30 5.42
N ILE A 204 -11.02 -1.00 5.63
CA ILE A 204 -10.41 -0.10 4.63
C ILE A 204 -8.93 -0.47 4.42
N ALA A 205 -8.18 -0.69 5.52
CA ALA A 205 -6.77 -1.10 5.43
C ALA A 205 -6.61 -2.48 4.78
N ALA A 206 -7.52 -3.43 5.04
CA ALA A 206 -7.53 -4.73 4.37
C ALA A 206 -7.70 -4.60 2.85
N HIS A 207 -8.67 -3.80 2.38
CA HIS A 207 -8.85 -3.55 0.94
C HIS A 207 -7.65 -2.83 0.31
N ALA A 208 -7.13 -1.79 0.99
CA ALA A 208 -5.96 -1.05 0.51
C ALA A 208 -4.71 -1.94 0.39
N SER A 209 -4.38 -2.75 1.41
CA SER A 209 -3.19 -3.61 1.33
C SER A 209 -3.30 -4.77 0.34
N ASN A 210 -4.51 -5.08 -0.14
CA ASN A 210 -4.76 -6.07 -1.20
C ASN A 210 -4.96 -5.43 -2.59
N GLY A 211 -4.72 -4.12 -2.74
CA GLY A 211 -4.85 -3.41 -4.02
C GLY A 211 -6.28 -3.19 -4.52
N LEU A 212 -7.28 -3.38 -3.66
CA LEU A 212 -8.71 -3.15 -3.95
C LEU A 212 -9.06 -1.66 -3.76
N TRP A 213 -8.40 -0.81 -4.55
CA TRP A 213 -8.42 0.65 -4.37
C TRP A 213 -9.82 1.26 -4.55
N SER A 214 -10.64 0.75 -5.46
CA SER A 214 -11.98 1.29 -5.73
C SER A 214 -12.93 1.01 -4.57
N GLU A 215 -12.84 -0.19 -4.02
CA GLU A 215 -13.60 -0.68 -2.88
C GLU A 215 -13.16 0.05 -1.60
N CYS A 216 -11.86 0.29 -1.42
CA CYS A 216 -11.30 1.12 -0.35
C CYS A 216 -11.93 2.53 -0.34
N LEU A 217 -12.02 3.21 -1.49
CA LEU A 217 -12.64 4.54 -1.58
C LEU A 217 -14.17 4.49 -1.39
N LYS A 218 -14.83 3.40 -1.82
CA LYS A 218 -16.26 3.18 -1.58
C LYS A 218 -16.56 3.04 -0.09
N LEU A 219 -15.81 2.20 0.63
CA LEU A 219 -15.92 2.00 2.07
C LEU A 219 -15.66 3.29 2.85
N PHE A 220 -14.67 4.09 2.43
CA PHE A 220 -14.46 5.42 3.01
C PHE A 220 -15.65 6.37 2.76
N GLY A 221 -16.28 6.31 1.59
CA GLY A 221 -17.52 7.03 1.32
C GLY A 221 -18.68 6.60 2.23
N GLU A 222 -18.83 5.29 2.45
CA GLU A 222 -19.83 4.72 3.35
C GLU A 222 -19.60 5.15 4.81
N MET A 223 -18.37 5.06 5.32
CA MET A 223 -17.97 5.55 6.65
C MET A 223 -18.34 7.01 6.88
N ASN A 224 -18.10 7.89 5.90
CA ASN A 224 -18.43 9.31 6.00
C ASN A 224 -19.95 9.58 5.95
N ASN A 225 -20.71 8.75 5.24
CA ASN A 225 -22.17 8.89 5.15
C ASN A 225 -22.90 8.52 6.45
N GLU A 226 -22.30 7.68 7.30
CA GLU A 226 -22.82 7.38 8.64
C GLU A 226 -22.71 8.57 9.62
N LYS A 227 -22.00 9.66 9.26
CA LYS A 227 -21.86 10.95 9.98
C LYS A 227 -21.28 10.91 11.41
N CYS A 228 -21.18 9.75 12.06
CA CYS A 228 -20.70 9.60 13.43
C CYS A 228 -19.18 9.41 13.56
N TRP A 229 -18.47 9.17 12.45
CA TRP A 229 -17.08 8.73 12.48
C TRP A 229 -16.10 9.80 12.01
N ARG A 230 -15.02 10.01 12.79
CA ARG A 230 -13.84 10.76 12.36
C ARG A 230 -12.77 9.77 11.91
N PRO A 231 -12.26 9.85 10.67
CA PRO A 231 -11.21 8.95 10.21
C PRO A 231 -9.89 9.19 10.96
N GLU A 232 -9.22 8.10 11.34
CA GLU A 232 -7.84 8.13 11.85
C GLU A 232 -6.84 8.40 10.73
N GLU A 233 -5.64 8.87 11.08
CA GLU A 233 -4.54 9.12 10.14
C GLU A 233 -4.18 7.88 9.29
N SER A 234 -4.24 6.69 9.89
CA SER A 234 -4.02 5.40 9.25
C SER A 234 -4.99 5.12 8.09
N ILE A 235 -6.27 5.48 8.27
CA ILE A 235 -7.30 5.40 7.23
C ILE A 235 -6.98 6.40 6.13
N LEU A 236 -6.63 7.63 6.50
CA LEU A 236 -6.41 8.73 5.57
C LEU A 236 -5.18 8.46 4.68
N VAL A 237 -4.11 7.86 5.21
CA VAL A 237 -2.98 7.35 4.41
C VAL A 237 -3.44 6.25 3.43
N SER A 238 -4.26 5.30 3.88
CA SER A 238 -4.82 4.24 3.02
C SER A 238 -5.69 4.81 1.89
N VAL A 239 -6.51 5.82 2.18
CA VAL A 239 -7.34 6.56 1.22
C VAL A 239 -6.50 7.39 0.25
N LEU A 240 -5.44 8.05 0.72
CA LEU A 240 -4.50 8.77 -0.14
C LEU A 240 -3.79 7.81 -1.11
N SER A 241 -3.37 6.64 -0.64
CA SER A 241 -2.82 5.57 -1.49
C SER A 241 -3.83 5.06 -2.54
N ALA A 242 -5.09 4.84 -2.15
CA ALA A 242 -6.12 4.46 -3.12
C ALA A 242 -6.39 5.57 -4.16
N CYS A 243 -6.39 6.85 -3.75
CA CYS A 243 -6.45 7.98 -4.66
C CYS A 243 -5.24 8.00 -5.62
N THR A 244 -4.03 7.81 -5.09
CA THR A 244 -2.79 7.65 -5.86
C THR A 244 -2.93 6.58 -6.94
N HIS A 245 -3.34 5.36 -6.58
CA HIS A 245 -3.41 4.27 -7.55
C HIS A 245 -4.50 4.47 -8.61
N LEU A 246 -5.63 5.09 -8.27
CA LEU A 246 -6.72 5.34 -9.22
C LEU A 246 -6.59 6.65 -10.01
N GLY A 247 -5.72 7.57 -9.59
CA GLY A 247 -5.62 8.91 -10.17
C GLY A 247 -6.74 9.86 -9.74
N ALA A 248 -7.39 9.58 -8.59
CA ALA A 248 -8.53 10.34 -8.07
C ALA A 248 -8.07 11.61 -7.34
N LEU A 249 -7.67 12.62 -8.12
CA LEU A 249 -7.13 13.89 -7.63
C LEU A 249 -8.15 14.69 -6.81
N ASP A 250 -9.41 14.74 -7.21
CA ASP A 250 -10.42 15.57 -6.54
C ASP A 250 -10.86 14.95 -5.21
N LEU A 251 -11.02 13.63 -5.15
CA LEU A 251 -11.17 12.93 -3.87
C LEU A 251 -9.91 13.09 -2.99
N GLY A 252 -8.70 12.99 -3.56
CA GLY A 252 -7.45 13.27 -2.84
C GLY A 252 -7.37 14.70 -2.26
N LYS A 253 -7.84 15.72 -3.00
CA LYS A 253 -8.00 17.09 -2.49
C LYS A 253 -9.03 17.18 -1.36
N CYS A 254 -10.14 16.43 -1.44
CA CYS A 254 -11.13 16.38 -0.35
C CYS A 254 -10.53 15.74 0.91
N THR A 255 -9.75 14.66 0.78
CA THR A 255 -9.04 14.01 1.90
C THR A 255 -8.01 14.95 2.53
N HIS A 256 -7.19 15.64 1.71
CA HIS A 256 -6.28 16.69 2.20
C HIS A 256 -7.02 17.83 2.91
N GLY A 257 -8.13 18.29 2.33
CA GLY A 257 -9.00 19.30 2.94
C GLY A 257 -9.66 18.85 4.25
N SER A 258 -9.80 17.54 4.48
CA SER A 258 -10.25 16.98 5.76
C SER A 258 -9.12 16.94 6.79
N LEU A 259 -7.91 16.51 6.39
CA LEU A 259 -6.72 16.46 7.24
C LEU A 259 -6.45 17.84 7.88
N ILE A 260 -6.32 18.89 7.08
CA ILE A 260 -5.99 20.26 7.56
C ILE A 260 -7.07 20.90 8.46
N ARG A 261 -8.28 20.34 8.51
CA ARG A 261 -9.38 20.86 9.35
C ARG A 261 -9.52 20.12 10.69
N ASN A 262 -9.03 18.88 10.75
CA ASN A 262 -9.27 17.98 11.88
C ASN A 262 -7.99 17.65 12.66
N ILE A 263 -6.81 17.90 12.09
CA ILE A 263 -5.51 17.58 12.67
C ILE A 263 -4.66 18.85 12.71
N SER A 264 -4.10 19.18 13.88
CA SER A 264 -3.37 20.42 14.13
C SER A 264 -1.94 20.43 13.57
N ALA A 265 -1.29 19.28 13.54
CA ALA A 265 0.02 19.07 12.92
C ALA A 265 0.03 17.68 12.28
N LEU A 266 0.37 17.60 10.99
CA LEU A 266 0.50 16.32 10.30
C LEU A 266 1.89 15.75 10.59
N ASN A 267 1.99 14.43 10.75
CA ASN A 267 3.27 13.76 10.83
C ASN A 267 3.91 13.58 9.43
N VAL A 268 5.22 13.41 9.39
CA VAL A 268 6.04 13.27 8.16
C VAL A 268 5.52 12.18 7.20
N ILE A 269 4.89 11.11 7.69
CA ILE A 269 4.35 10.01 6.88
C ILE A 269 3.06 10.45 6.17
N VAL A 270 2.18 11.19 6.86
CA VAL A 270 0.95 11.74 6.26
C VAL A 270 1.29 12.82 5.24
N GLU A 271 2.25 13.70 5.54
CA GLU A 271 2.73 14.73 4.59
C GLU A 271 3.38 14.10 3.35
N THR A 272 4.24 13.10 3.54
CA THR A 272 4.86 12.36 2.43
C THR A 272 3.79 11.62 1.59
N SER A 273 2.75 11.07 2.21
CA SER A 273 1.61 10.45 1.52
C SER A 273 0.77 11.45 0.71
N LEU A 274 0.63 12.70 1.20
CA LEU A 274 -0.01 13.78 0.46
C LEU A 274 0.80 14.20 -0.77
N ILE A 275 2.13 14.29 -0.64
CA ILE A 275 3.02 14.58 -1.77
C ILE A 275 2.92 13.48 -2.82
N ASP A 276 3.03 12.20 -2.42
CA ASP A 276 2.91 11.07 -3.33
C ASP A 276 1.58 11.11 -4.11
N MET A 277 0.47 11.35 -3.41
CA MET A 277 -0.85 11.51 -4.00
C MET A 277 -0.90 12.67 -5.00
N TYR A 278 -0.46 13.88 -4.65
CA TYR A 278 -0.52 15.00 -5.60
C TYR A 278 0.34 14.76 -6.84
N VAL A 279 1.56 14.24 -6.68
CA VAL A 279 2.46 14.03 -7.82
C VAL A 279 1.96 12.90 -8.72
N LYS A 280 1.57 11.75 -8.15
CA LYS A 280 1.05 10.59 -8.90
C LYS A 280 -0.40 10.75 -9.38
N CYS A 281 -1.13 11.79 -8.94
CA CYS A 281 -2.39 12.23 -9.55
C CYS A 281 -2.21 13.39 -10.58
N GLY A 282 -0.98 13.69 -10.98
CA GLY A 282 -0.70 14.62 -12.09
C GLY A 282 -0.63 16.10 -11.71
N CYS A 283 -0.56 16.40 -10.41
CA CYS A 283 -0.55 17.76 -9.85
C CYS A 283 0.80 18.06 -9.17
N LEU A 284 1.87 17.93 -9.95
CA LEU A 284 3.27 18.06 -9.49
C LEU A 284 3.52 19.34 -8.68
N GLU A 285 3.04 20.50 -9.16
CA GLU A 285 3.19 21.80 -8.48
C GLU A 285 2.73 21.77 -7.01
N LYS A 286 1.64 21.05 -6.70
CA LYS A 286 1.15 20.93 -5.32
C LYS A 286 2.00 19.97 -4.49
N GLY A 287 2.55 18.91 -5.10
CA GLY A 287 3.52 18.03 -4.47
C GLY A 287 4.81 18.77 -4.11
N LEU A 288 5.37 19.53 -5.06
CA LEU A 288 6.56 20.37 -4.84
C LEU A 288 6.30 21.46 -3.78
N CYS A 289 5.12 22.08 -3.79
CA CYS A 289 4.74 23.07 -2.78
C CYS A 289 4.72 22.45 -1.36
N LEU A 290 4.02 21.33 -1.18
CA LEU A 290 3.99 20.61 0.10
C LEU A 290 5.39 20.15 0.53
N PHE A 291 6.17 19.56 -0.39
CA PHE A 291 7.55 19.15 -0.14
C PHE A 291 8.41 20.30 0.39
N ARG A 292 8.33 21.49 -0.22
CA ARG A 292 9.08 22.68 0.22
C ARG A 292 8.57 23.27 1.53
N MET A 293 7.32 23.02 1.90
CA MET A 293 6.71 23.47 3.16
C MET A 293 7.00 22.56 4.37
N MET A 294 7.39 21.30 4.15
CA MET A 294 7.71 20.37 5.24
C MET A 294 8.93 20.85 6.04
N ALA A 295 8.74 21.02 7.36
CA ALA A 295 9.80 21.39 8.29
C ALA A 295 10.84 20.27 8.40
N ASP A 296 10.39 19.06 8.72
CA ASP A 296 11.22 17.85 8.79
C ASP A 296 11.00 17.00 7.54
N LYS A 297 12.09 16.65 6.85
CA LYS A 297 12.07 15.73 5.70
C LYS A 297 12.88 14.49 6.05
N CYS A 298 12.44 13.34 5.58
CA CYS A 298 13.21 12.11 5.67
C CYS A 298 13.52 11.54 4.28
N GLN A 299 14.39 10.53 4.25
CA GLN A 299 14.76 9.76 3.07
C GLN A 299 13.56 9.31 2.22
N LEU A 300 12.46 8.89 2.85
CA LEU A 300 11.22 8.53 2.17
C LEU A 300 10.58 9.73 1.43
N THR A 301 10.58 10.91 2.05
CA THR A 301 10.06 12.16 1.46
C THR A 301 10.83 12.54 0.20
N TYR A 302 12.16 12.46 0.24
CA TYR A 302 13.02 12.68 -0.93
C TYR A 302 12.80 11.62 -2.01
N SER A 303 12.73 10.33 -1.64
CA SER A 303 12.48 9.22 -2.57
C SER A 303 11.17 9.37 -3.35
N VAL A 304 10.08 9.76 -2.67
CA VAL A 304 8.78 10.07 -3.28
C VAL A 304 8.89 11.25 -4.25
N MET A 305 9.57 12.33 -3.86
CA MET A 305 9.70 13.52 -4.72
C MET A 305 10.56 13.26 -5.97
N ILE A 306 11.70 12.58 -5.82
CA ILE A 306 12.59 12.18 -6.92
C ILE A 306 11.86 11.25 -7.89
N SER A 307 11.21 10.20 -7.39
CA SER A 307 10.41 9.26 -8.20
C SER A 307 9.23 9.96 -8.88
N GLY A 308 8.62 10.92 -8.20
CA GLY A 308 7.57 11.76 -8.76
C GLY A 308 8.05 12.61 -9.93
N LEU A 309 9.17 13.31 -9.77
CA LEU A 309 9.80 14.10 -10.84
C LEU A 309 10.23 13.21 -12.03
N ALA A 310 10.72 11.99 -11.75
CA ALA A 310 11.00 10.98 -12.76
C ALA A 310 9.75 10.61 -13.58
N MET A 311 8.60 10.39 -12.92
CA MET A 311 7.33 10.12 -13.61
C MET A 311 6.85 11.30 -14.45
N HIS A 312 7.15 12.55 -14.08
CA HIS A 312 6.85 13.73 -14.90
C HIS A 312 7.90 14.01 -16.00
N GLY A 313 9.02 13.27 -16.01
CA GLY A 313 10.13 13.45 -16.96
C GLY A 313 11.06 14.62 -16.64
N GLN A 314 10.99 15.17 -15.43
CA GLN A 314 11.79 16.32 -14.99
C GLN A 314 13.12 15.85 -14.38
N GLY A 315 13.92 15.10 -15.14
CA GLY A 315 15.14 14.45 -14.65
C GLY A 315 16.16 15.41 -14.02
N LYS A 316 16.29 16.63 -14.56
CA LYS A 316 17.21 17.64 -14.02
C LYS A 316 16.78 18.17 -12.64
N GLU A 317 15.48 18.35 -12.42
CA GLU A 317 14.97 18.76 -11.09
C GLU A 317 15.05 17.60 -10.10
N ALA A 318 14.82 16.35 -10.54
CA ALA A 318 15.03 15.16 -9.72
C ALA A 318 16.49 15.05 -9.23
N LEU A 319 17.48 15.30 -10.10
CA LEU A 319 18.90 15.35 -9.72
C LEU A 319 19.23 16.53 -8.78
N SER A 320 18.52 17.66 -8.91
CA SER A 320 18.65 18.79 -7.98
C SER A 320 18.13 18.43 -6.58
N ILE A 321 16.96 17.78 -6.48
CA ILE A 321 16.38 17.30 -5.22
C ILE A 321 17.24 16.19 -4.59
N PHE A 322 17.81 15.29 -5.40
CA PHE A 322 18.81 14.33 -4.93
C PHE A 322 20.08 15.03 -4.36
N SER A 323 20.55 16.08 -5.03
CA SER A 323 21.69 16.89 -4.54
C SER A 323 21.36 17.74 -3.30
N GLU A 324 20.06 17.96 -3.02
CA GLU A 324 19.58 18.57 -1.78
C GLU A 324 19.58 17.58 -0.62
N MET A 325 19.01 16.39 -0.82
CA MET A 325 19.04 15.27 0.13
C MET A 325 20.46 15.02 0.68
N LEU A 326 21.44 14.96 -0.24
CA LEU A 326 22.85 14.73 0.09
C LEU A 326 23.49 15.88 0.88
N ARG A 327 23.05 17.13 0.68
CA ARG A 327 23.51 18.29 1.47
C ARG A 327 22.89 18.34 2.87
N GLU A 328 21.69 17.79 3.04
CA GLU A 328 21.07 17.60 4.36
C GLU A 328 21.70 16.45 5.15
N GLY A 329 22.67 15.73 4.57
CA GLY A 329 23.38 14.62 5.23
C GLY A 329 22.59 13.31 5.27
N LEU A 330 21.51 13.20 4.49
CA LEU A 330 20.74 11.97 4.38
C LEU A 330 21.43 11.01 3.40
N GLU A 331 21.70 9.78 3.85
CA GLU A 331 22.26 8.75 3.00
C GLU A 331 21.18 8.19 2.04
N PRO A 332 21.48 8.03 0.75
CA PRO A 332 20.56 7.41 -0.21
C PRO A 332 20.50 5.89 -0.05
N ASP A 333 19.33 5.31 -0.30
CA ASP A 333 19.11 3.86 -0.37
C ASP A 333 18.92 3.38 -1.81
N ASP A 334 18.61 2.09 -1.96
CA ASP A 334 18.23 1.47 -3.24
C ASP A 334 17.00 2.14 -3.87
N VAL A 335 16.01 2.53 -3.07
CA VAL A 335 14.76 3.12 -3.57
C VAL A 335 15.02 4.51 -4.18
N VAL A 336 15.82 5.35 -3.51
CA VAL A 336 16.26 6.67 -4.00
C VAL A 336 17.03 6.52 -5.30
N TYR A 337 17.97 5.57 -5.39
CA TYR A 337 18.74 5.36 -6.62
C TYR A 337 17.88 4.82 -7.78
N VAL A 338 16.91 3.94 -7.53
CA VAL A 338 15.90 3.55 -8.55
C VAL A 338 15.12 4.78 -9.04
N GLY A 339 14.76 5.70 -8.15
CA GLY A 339 14.16 7.00 -8.50
C GLY A 339 15.05 7.85 -9.40
N VAL A 340 16.32 8.05 -9.01
CA VAL A 340 17.32 8.84 -9.76
C VAL A 340 17.58 8.26 -11.15
N LEU A 341 17.81 6.95 -11.26
CA LEU A 341 18.08 6.27 -12.54
C LEU A 341 16.85 6.30 -13.45
N SER A 342 15.64 6.17 -12.90
CA SER A 342 14.39 6.36 -13.64
C SER A 342 14.24 7.80 -14.14
N ALA A 343 14.64 8.79 -13.35
CA ALA A 343 14.61 10.19 -13.73
C ALA A 343 15.55 10.49 -14.90
N CYS A 344 16.75 9.90 -14.86
CA CYS A 344 17.71 9.96 -15.95
C CYS A 344 17.17 9.28 -17.22
N SER A 345 16.61 8.06 -17.09
CA SER A 345 15.99 7.30 -18.19
C SER A 345 14.91 8.11 -18.94
N HIS A 346 13.93 8.66 -18.19
CA HIS A 346 12.81 9.39 -18.77
C HIS A 346 13.18 10.78 -19.34
N ALA A 347 14.36 11.30 -19.01
CA ALA A 347 14.89 12.59 -19.48
C ALA A 347 16.05 12.46 -20.48
N GLY A 348 16.55 11.24 -20.76
CA GLY A 348 17.67 11.00 -21.68
C GLY A 348 19.04 11.40 -21.15
N LEU A 349 19.21 11.47 -19.82
CA LEU A 349 20.45 11.89 -19.15
C LEU A 349 21.39 10.69 -18.97
N VAL A 350 21.94 10.18 -20.09
CA VAL A 350 22.75 8.95 -20.11
C VAL A 350 24.00 9.06 -19.23
N ASN A 351 24.76 10.13 -19.40
CA ASN A 351 26.03 10.33 -18.68
C ASN A 351 25.80 10.47 -17.18
N GLU A 352 24.81 11.28 -16.78
CA GLU A 352 24.44 11.50 -15.39
C GLU A 352 23.87 10.23 -14.74
N GLY A 353 23.09 9.45 -15.47
CA GLY A 353 22.54 8.17 -15.01
C GLY A 353 23.63 7.12 -14.76
N LEU A 354 24.58 6.97 -15.69
CA LEU A 354 25.72 6.06 -15.51
C LEU A 354 26.64 6.52 -14.36
N LEU A 355 26.93 7.81 -14.26
CA LEU A 355 27.70 8.37 -13.13
C LEU A 355 27.01 8.12 -11.79
N CYS A 356 25.68 8.29 -11.70
CA CYS A 356 24.92 7.96 -10.50
C CYS A 356 24.96 6.46 -10.16
N PHE A 357 24.92 5.58 -11.17
CA PHE A 357 25.02 4.14 -11.00
C PHE A 357 26.41 3.70 -10.50
N ASP A 358 27.49 4.31 -10.99
CA ASP A 358 28.84 4.05 -10.49
C ASP A 358 29.04 4.59 -9.08
N ARG A 359 28.57 5.80 -8.81
CA ARG A 359 28.58 6.42 -7.47
C ARG A 359 27.86 5.58 -6.42
N MET A 360 26.70 5.02 -6.76
CA MET A 360 25.94 4.09 -5.90
C MET A 360 26.78 2.88 -5.46
N LYS A 361 27.52 2.27 -6.39
CA LYS A 361 28.38 1.10 -6.13
C LYS A 361 29.64 1.46 -5.36
N LEU A 362 30.31 2.54 -5.73
CA LEU A 362 31.67 2.85 -5.30
C LEU A 362 31.73 3.70 -4.02
N GLU A 363 30.88 4.72 -3.90
CA GLU A 363 30.84 5.60 -2.73
C GLU A 363 29.92 5.01 -1.64
N TYR A 364 28.67 4.70 -1.99
CA TYR A 364 27.64 4.25 -1.03
C TYR A 364 27.61 2.73 -0.80
N ARG A 365 28.36 1.95 -1.59
CA ARG A 365 28.45 0.48 -1.48
C ARG A 365 27.11 -0.25 -1.58
N ILE A 366 26.11 0.37 -2.20
CA ILE A 366 24.79 -0.21 -2.41
C ILE A 366 24.90 -1.24 -3.53
N VAL A 367 24.59 -2.50 -3.21
CA VAL A 367 24.66 -3.61 -4.18
C VAL A 367 23.55 -3.41 -5.23
N PRO A 368 23.89 -3.34 -6.53
CA PRO A 368 22.90 -3.16 -7.59
C PRO A 368 21.85 -4.26 -7.63
N THR A 369 20.62 -3.93 -7.21
CA THR A 369 19.45 -4.80 -7.36
C THR A 369 18.96 -4.86 -8.82
N VAL A 370 18.08 -5.83 -9.10
CA VAL A 370 17.35 -5.99 -10.37
C VAL A 370 16.77 -4.69 -10.91
N GLN A 371 16.19 -3.84 -10.03
CA GLN A 371 15.53 -2.61 -10.45
C GLN A 371 16.53 -1.57 -10.98
N HIS A 372 17.71 -1.44 -10.37
CA HIS A 372 18.75 -0.52 -10.83
C HIS A 372 19.22 -0.88 -12.25
N TYR A 373 19.55 -2.17 -12.48
CA TYR A 373 19.90 -2.64 -13.83
C TYR A 373 18.72 -2.45 -14.80
N GLY A 374 17.48 -2.70 -14.37
CA GLY A 374 16.28 -2.44 -15.16
C GLY A 374 16.15 -0.98 -15.61
N CYS A 375 16.51 -0.02 -14.76
CA CYS A 375 16.54 1.41 -15.08
C CYS A 375 17.71 1.80 -15.99
N VAL A 376 18.92 1.25 -15.78
CA VAL A 376 20.08 1.54 -16.66
C VAL A 376 19.89 0.95 -18.06
N VAL A 377 19.33 -0.26 -18.17
CA VAL A 377 18.96 -0.88 -19.45
C VAL A 377 17.83 -0.11 -20.15
N ASP A 378 16.84 0.42 -19.41
CA ASP A 378 15.80 1.30 -19.97
C ASP A 378 16.40 2.64 -20.45
N LEU A 379 17.37 3.22 -19.73
CA LEU A 379 18.10 4.44 -20.10
C LEU A 379 18.91 4.24 -21.39
N MET A 380 19.82 3.25 -21.41
CA MET A 380 20.60 2.91 -22.60
C MET A 380 19.70 2.51 -23.78
N GLY A 381 18.66 1.72 -23.49
CA GLY A 381 17.70 1.25 -24.48
C GLY A 381 16.92 2.37 -25.15
N ARG A 382 16.51 3.42 -24.43
CA ARG A 382 15.88 4.62 -25.00
C ARG A 382 16.85 5.52 -25.77
N ALA A 383 18.13 5.48 -25.41
CA ALA A 383 19.19 6.19 -26.12
C ALA A 383 19.64 5.49 -27.42
N GLY A 384 19.14 4.28 -27.70
CA GLY A 384 19.54 3.46 -28.85
C GLY A 384 20.83 2.64 -28.63
N MET A 385 21.42 2.68 -27.43
CA MET A 385 22.63 1.96 -27.03
C MET A 385 22.32 0.48 -26.71
N LEU A 386 21.78 -0.24 -27.69
CA LEU A 386 21.29 -1.61 -27.50
C LEU A 386 22.43 -2.64 -27.32
N GLY A 387 23.61 -2.38 -27.89
CA GLY A 387 24.77 -3.27 -27.76
C GLY A 387 25.34 -3.20 -26.35
N GLU A 388 25.59 -1.98 -25.87
CA GLU A 388 26.09 -1.69 -24.52
C GLU A 388 25.09 -2.14 -23.45
N ALA A 389 23.78 -2.01 -23.72
CA ALA A 389 22.74 -2.56 -22.83
C ALA A 389 22.76 -4.09 -22.76
N LEU A 390 23.07 -4.78 -23.87
CA LEU A 390 23.21 -6.24 -23.91
C LEU A 390 24.48 -6.70 -23.18
N GLU A 391 25.61 -6.02 -23.39
CA GLU A 391 26.87 -6.25 -22.66
C GLU A 391 26.71 -6.02 -21.14
N LEU A 392 25.97 -4.99 -20.75
CA LEU A 392 25.63 -4.74 -19.34
C LEU A 392 24.87 -5.93 -18.73
N ILE A 393 23.84 -6.45 -19.42
CA ILE A 393 23.07 -7.61 -18.94
C ILE A 393 23.94 -8.86 -18.83
N GLN A 394 24.84 -9.09 -19.79
CA GLN A 394 25.76 -10.23 -19.79
C GLN A 394 26.81 -10.15 -18.67
N SER A 395 27.22 -8.95 -18.27
CA SER A 395 28.21 -8.70 -17.20
C SER A 395 27.60 -8.57 -15.80
N MET A 396 26.28 -8.73 -15.64
CA MET A 396 25.61 -8.65 -14.32
C MET A 396 26.13 -9.75 -13.37
N PRO A 397 26.52 -9.42 -12.12
CA PRO A 397 26.93 -10.40 -11.11
C PRO A 397 25.74 -11.09 -10.42
N ILE A 398 24.51 -10.69 -10.75
CA ILE A 398 23.26 -11.27 -10.25
C ILE A 398 22.57 -12.07 -11.36
N GLN A 399 21.73 -13.04 -10.99
CA GLN A 399 20.97 -13.81 -11.97
C GLN A 399 20.13 -12.89 -12.86
N GLN A 400 20.29 -13.05 -14.17
CA GLN A 400 19.52 -12.33 -15.18
C GLN A 400 18.03 -12.69 -15.03
N ASN A 401 17.20 -11.67 -15.10
CA ASN A 401 15.79 -11.72 -14.73
C ASN A 401 14.90 -11.14 -15.84
N ASP A 402 13.60 -11.25 -15.66
CA ASP A 402 12.63 -10.83 -16.64
C ASP A 402 12.51 -9.30 -16.79
N VAL A 403 12.86 -8.51 -15.76
CA VAL A 403 12.83 -7.04 -15.82
C VAL A 403 13.84 -6.50 -16.83
N VAL A 404 15.11 -6.91 -16.72
CA VAL A 404 16.19 -6.40 -17.59
C VAL A 404 16.00 -6.82 -19.05
N TRP A 405 15.66 -8.09 -19.29
CA TRP A 405 15.42 -8.58 -20.65
C TRP A 405 14.16 -7.96 -21.27
N ARG A 406 13.11 -7.68 -20.48
CA ARG A 406 11.90 -7.00 -20.98
C ARG A 406 12.13 -5.53 -21.29
N SER A 407 12.99 -4.83 -20.53
CA SER A 407 13.46 -3.49 -20.90
C SER A 407 14.18 -3.52 -22.25
N LEU A 408 15.13 -4.44 -22.45
CA LEU A 408 15.86 -4.57 -23.72
C LEU A 408 14.94 -4.97 -24.89
N LEU A 409 14.00 -5.89 -24.70
CA LEU A 409 13.00 -6.25 -25.72
C LEU A 409 12.11 -5.05 -26.10
N SER A 410 11.69 -4.25 -25.11
CA SER A 410 10.91 -3.03 -25.36
C SER A 410 11.71 -1.98 -26.13
N ALA A 411 13.01 -1.83 -25.83
CA ALA A 411 13.90 -0.91 -26.55
C ALA A 411 14.17 -1.39 -27.99
N SER A 412 14.41 -2.69 -28.16
CA SER A 412 14.61 -3.34 -29.46
C SER A 412 13.42 -3.15 -30.40
N LYS A 413 12.18 -3.21 -29.87
CA LYS A 413 10.96 -2.85 -30.62
C LYS A 413 11.00 -1.39 -31.11
N VAL A 414 11.36 -0.45 -30.23
CA VAL A 414 11.38 1.00 -30.53
C VAL A 414 12.41 1.33 -31.60
N HIS A 415 13.63 0.81 -31.47
CA HIS A 415 14.73 1.02 -32.42
C HIS A 415 14.74 0.04 -33.61
N HIS A 416 13.69 -0.78 -33.73
CA HIS A 416 13.47 -1.73 -34.84
C HIS A 416 14.61 -2.76 -35.05
N ASN A 417 15.37 -3.07 -33.98
CA ASN A 417 16.41 -4.09 -34.00
C ASN A 417 15.79 -5.46 -33.70
N LEU A 418 15.55 -6.28 -34.73
CA LEU A 418 14.93 -7.60 -34.57
C LEU A 418 15.85 -8.61 -33.88
N GLU A 419 17.15 -8.57 -34.18
CA GLU A 419 18.15 -9.53 -33.68
C GLU A 419 18.29 -9.47 -32.15
N ILE A 420 18.51 -8.27 -31.60
CA ILE A 420 18.59 -8.08 -30.13
C ILE A 420 17.22 -8.38 -29.48
N GLY A 421 16.12 -8.13 -30.18
CA GLY A 421 14.77 -8.53 -29.75
C GLY A 421 14.59 -10.05 -29.63
N GLU A 422 15.05 -10.82 -30.61
CA GLU A 422 15.04 -12.29 -30.59
C GLU A 422 15.92 -12.83 -29.44
N ILE A 423 17.11 -12.24 -29.22
CA ILE A 423 17.99 -12.58 -28.09
C ILE A 423 17.27 -12.32 -26.76
N ALA A 424 16.68 -11.13 -26.57
CA ALA A 424 16.01 -10.77 -25.33
C ALA A 424 14.79 -11.66 -25.04
N ALA A 425 13.98 -11.94 -26.07
CA ALA A 425 12.81 -12.82 -25.93
C ALA A 425 13.19 -14.27 -25.65
N LYS A 426 14.25 -14.80 -26.31
CA LYS A 426 14.75 -16.16 -26.05
C LYS A 426 15.16 -16.33 -24.58
N ASN A 427 15.87 -15.36 -24.00
CA ASN A 427 16.25 -15.40 -22.59
C ASN A 427 15.02 -15.29 -21.66
N LEU A 428 14.05 -14.42 -21.96
CA LEU A 428 12.77 -14.34 -21.22
C LEU A 428 12.02 -15.68 -21.17
N PHE A 429 12.00 -16.42 -22.29
CA PHE A 429 11.33 -17.71 -22.35
C PHE A 429 12.11 -18.82 -21.62
N GLN A 430 13.45 -18.75 -21.59
CA GLN A 430 14.28 -19.66 -20.79
C GLN A 430 14.14 -19.45 -19.28
N ILE A 431 13.93 -18.20 -18.85
CA ILE A 431 13.65 -17.84 -17.44
C ILE A 431 12.19 -18.21 -17.05
N ASN A 432 11.42 -18.85 -17.95
CA ASN A 432 9.99 -19.13 -17.78
C ASN A 432 9.17 -17.86 -17.45
N SER A 433 9.40 -16.75 -18.17
CA SER A 433 8.49 -15.60 -18.11
C SER A 433 7.08 -16.02 -18.53
N HIS A 434 6.18 -16.09 -17.56
CA HIS A 434 4.74 -16.28 -17.76
C HIS A 434 4.02 -14.98 -18.16
N HIS A 435 4.74 -13.90 -18.49
CA HIS A 435 4.12 -12.61 -18.75
C HIS A 435 3.67 -12.49 -20.23
N PRO A 436 2.36 -12.37 -20.54
CA PRO A 436 1.85 -12.40 -21.93
C PRO A 436 2.41 -11.28 -22.81
N SER A 437 2.83 -10.15 -22.23
CA SER A 437 3.41 -9.03 -23.00
C SER A 437 4.64 -9.40 -23.79
N ASP A 438 5.40 -10.41 -23.36
CA ASP A 438 6.72 -10.69 -23.92
C ASP A 438 6.57 -11.39 -25.27
N TYR A 439 5.65 -12.36 -25.32
CA TYR A 439 5.12 -12.98 -26.54
C TYR A 439 4.48 -11.93 -27.46
N VAL A 440 3.66 -11.02 -26.92
CA VAL A 440 3.02 -9.95 -27.71
C VAL A 440 4.06 -8.97 -28.28
N LEU A 441 5.10 -8.60 -27.54
CA LEU A 441 6.17 -7.71 -28.02
C LEU A 441 6.96 -8.36 -29.16
N LEU A 442 7.39 -9.62 -29.01
CA LEU A 442 8.08 -10.35 -30.07
C LEU A 442 7.18 -10.59 -31.30
N SER A 443 5.93 -11.01 -31.09
CA SER A 443 4.91 -11.15 -32.13
C SER A 443 4.70 -9.84 -32.90
N ASN A 444 4.70 -8.70 -32.21
CA ASN A 444 4.60 -7.38 -32.82
C ASN A 444 5.84 -7.02 -33.66
N MET A 445 7.04 -7.43 -33.24
CA MET A 445 8.26 -7.23 -34.02
C MET A 445 8.27 -8.11 -35.29
N TYR A 446 7.84 -9.37 -35.20
CA TYR A 446 7.68 -10.25 -36.36
C TYR A 446 6.62 -9.76 -37.35
N ALA A 447 5.48 -9.28 -36.88
CA ALA A 447 4.44 -8.70 -37.75
C ALA A 447 4.98 -7.49 -38.52
N ARG A 448 5.76 -6.62 -37.87
CA ARG A 448 6.40 -5.45 -38.49
C ARG A 448 7.49 -5.84 -39.50
N ALA A 449 8.14 -6.98 -39.29
CA ALA A 449 9.07 -7.62 -40.24
C ALA A 449 8.40 -8.56 -41.26
N GLN A 450 7.06 -8.56 -41.36
CA GLN A 450 6.25 -9.41 -42.24
C GLN A 450 6.45 -10.94 -42.08
N ARG A 451 7.03 -11.38 -40.94
CA ARG A 451 7.27 -12.80 -40.59
C ARG A 451 6.02 -13.45 -39.99
N TRP A 452 4.94 -13.53 -40.77
CA TRP A 452 3.62 -14.00 -40.30
C TRP A 452 3.61 -15.43 -39.74
N TYR A 453 4.47 -16.32 -40.25
CA TYR A 453 4.65 -17.67 -39.69
C TYR A 453 5.11 -17.62 -38.22
N ASP A 454 6.08 -16.76 -37.90
CA ASP A 454 6.60 -16.60 -36.54
C ASP A 454 5.58 -15.87 -35.63
N VAL A 455 4.78 -14.94 -36.19
CA VAL A 455 3.63 -14.33 -35.50
C VAL A 455 2.65 -15.41 -35.04
N ALA A 456 2.27 -16.33 -35.93
CA ALA A 456 1.38 -17.43 -35.60
C ALA A 456 2.00 -18.35 -34.54
N LYS A 457 3.25 -18.79 -34.74
CA LYS A 457 4.00 -19.66 -33.81
C LYS A 457 4.03 -19.11 -32.38
N ILE A 458 4.43 -17.85 -32.20
CA ILE A 458 4.54 -17.22 -30.87
C ILE A 458 3.16 -17.05 -30.20
N ARG A 459 2.10 -16.77 -30.97
CA ARG A 459 0.73 -16.67 -30.43
C ARG A 459 0.16 -18.03 -30.04
N THR A 460 0.44 -19.07 -30.82
CA THR A 460 0.07 -20.45 -30.47
C THR A 460 0.80 -20.93 -29.22
N GLU A 461 2.08 -20.59 -29.05
CA GLU A 461 2.82 -20.90 -27.81
C GLU A 461 2.26 -20.15 -26.59
N MET A 462 1.95 -18.86 -26.73
CA MET A 462 1.30 -18.08 -25.67
C MET A 462 -0.05 -18.69 -25.26
N ALA A 463 -0.85 -19.11 -26.24
CA ALA A 463 -2.14 -19.76 -26.01
C ALA A 463 -2.01 -21.15 -25.37
N SER A 464 -1.04 -21.97 -25.79
CA SER A 464 -0.83 -23.32 -25.23
C SER A 464 -0.36 -23.28 -23.76
N LYS A 465 0.29 -22.19 -23.34
CA LYS A 465 0.66 -21.92 -21.94
C LYS A 465 -0.48 -21.25 -21.12
N GLY A 466 -1.66 -21.06 -21.71
CA GLY A 466 -2.82 -20.43 -21.03
C GLY A 466 -2.65 -18.94 -20.72
N LEU A 467 -1.70 -18.25 -21.38
CA LEU A 467 -1.30 -16.89 -21.03
C LEU A 467 -2.23 -15.83 -21.63
N ASN A 468 -3.24 -15.44 -20.86
CA ASN A 468 -4.19 -14.39 -21.24
C ASN A 468 -3.67 -12.98 -20.88
N GLN A 469 -3.63 -12.08 -21.86
CA GLN A 469 -3.27 -10.69 -21.63
C GLN A 469 -4.36 -9.93 -20.88
N SER A 470 -4.02 -9.32 -19.74
CA SER A 470 -4.92 -8.42 -19.01
C SER A 470 -5.40 -7.26 -19.92
N PRO A 471 -6.71 -6.99 -20.02
CA PRO A 471 -7.22 -5.91 -20.85
C PRO A 471 -6.63 -4.54 -20.50
N GLY A 472 -6.31 -3.76 -21.53
CA GLY A 472 -5.95 -2.36 -21.37
C GLY A 472 -7.16 -1.55 -20.92
N PHE A 473 -7.02 -0.79 -19.83
CA PHE A 473 -8.06 0.11 -19.34
C PHE A 473 -7.54 1.52 -19.12
N SER A 474 -8.49 2.45 -19.09
CA SER A 474 -8.28 3.85 -18.73
C SER A 474 -9.27 4.21 -17.62
N LEU A 475 -8.77 4.88 -16.59
CA LEU A 475 -9.53 5.45 -15.50
C LEU A 475 -9.64 6.96 -15.71
N VAL A 476 -10.81 7.53 -15.43
CA VAL A 476 -11.05 8.98 -15.45
C VAL A 476 -11.93 9.37 -14.27
N GLU A 477 -11.57 10.46 -13.58
CA GLU A 477 -12.35 11.00 -12.48
C GLU A 477 -13.32 12.08 -13.00
N VAL A 478 -14.61 11.91 -12.73
CA VAL A 478 -15.67 12.87 -13.06
C VAL A 478 -16.60 12.96 -11.84
N ALA A 479 -16.89 14.18 -11.39
CA ALA A 479 -17.75 14.44 -10.24
C ALA A 479 -17.37 13.62 -8.98
N ARG A 480 -16.06 13.49 -8.69
CA ARG A 480 -15.48 12.70 -7.58
C ARG A 480 -15.76 11.20 -7.63
N LYS A 481 -16.10 10.66 -8.80
CA LYS A 481 -16.23 9.22 -9.05
C LYS A 481 -15.27 8.80 -10.15
N VAL A 482 -14.57 7.69 -9.94
CA VAL A 482 -13.67 7.10 -10.94
C VAL A 482 -14.46 6.16 -11.84
N TYR A 483 -14.36 6.39 -13.15
CA TYR A 483 -14.96 5.56 -14.19
C TYR A 483 -13.85 4.79 -14.91
N LYS A 484 -14.08 3.50 -15.16
CA LYS A 484 -13.16 2.60 -15.85
C LYS A 484 -13.73 2.28 -17.23
N PHE A 485 -12.91 2.47 -18.26
CA PHE A 485 -13.20 2.06 -19.64
C PHE A 485 -12.19 1.00 -20.08
N VAL A 486 -12.67 -0.08 -20.68
CA VAL A 486 -11.83 -1.03 -21.44
C VAL A 486 -11.87 -0.71 -22.94
N SER A 487 -11.11 -1.43 -23.78
CA SER A 487 -11.23 -1.24 -25.23
C SER A 487 -12.56 -1.81 -25.74
N GLN A 488 -13.22 -1.09 -26.65
CA GLN A 488 -14.55 -1.40 -27.22
C GLN A 488 -15.67 -1.51 -26.16
N ASP A 489 -15.50 -0.84 -25.01
CA ASP A 489 -16.45 -0.88 -23.91
C ASP A 489 -17.83 -0.34 -24.34
N ARG A 490 -18.89 -1.09 -23.99
CA ARG A 490 -20.30 -0.70 -24.13
C ARG A 490 -21.10 -1.02 -22.85
N SER A 491 -20.41 -1.27 -21.74
CA SER A 491 -21.03 -1.58 -20.44
C SER A 491 -21.53 -0.34 -19.70
N HIS A 492 -21.04 0.85 -20.07
CA HIS A 492 -21.46 2.11 -19.47
C HIS A 492 -22.90 2.48 -19.89
N PRO A 493 -23.80 2.88 -18.98
CA PRO A 493 -25.20 3.18 -19.33
C PRO A 493 -25.39 4.25 -20.39
N ALA A 494 -24.46 5.22 -20.49
CA ALA A 494 -24.45 6.26 -21.51
C ALA A 494 -23.44 5.97 -22.65
N TRP A 495 -23.24 4.70 -23.03
CA TRP A 495 -22.27 4.34 -24.07
C TRP A 495 -22.59 4.99 -25.41
N ASP A 496 -23.85 5.04 -25.84
CA ASP A 496 -24.27 5.68 -27.10
C ASP A 496 -23.72 7.11 -27.23
N ASN A 497 -23.95 7.96 -26.22
CA ASN A 497 -23.45 9.34 -26.16
C ASN A 497 -21.91 9.41 -26.20
N ILE A 498 -21.20 8.43 -25.62
CA ILE A 498 -19.74 8.37 -25.66
C ILE A 498 -19.26 8.06 -27.09
N TYR A 499 -19.89 7.12 -27.80
CA TYR A 499 -19.55 6.84 -29.19
C TYR A 499 -19.96 7.97 -30.14
N GLU A 500 -21.06 8.68 -29.88
CA GLU A 500 -21.40 9.91 -30.60
C GLU A 500 -20.31 10.98 -30.44
N MET A 501 -19.84 11.21 -29.22
CA MET A 501 -18.70 12.12 -28.97
C MET A 501 -17.42 11.62 -29.67
N ILE A 502 -17.13 10.31 -29.70
CA ILE A 502 -16.02 9.77 -30.50
C ILE A 502 -16.19 10.13 -31.98
N HIS A 503 -17.39 9.99 -32.55
CA HIS A 503 -17.65 10.38 -33.95
C HIS A 503 -17.45 11.88 -34.19
N GLN A 504 -17.87 12.75 -33.26
CA GLN A 504 -17.62 14.19 -33.34
C GLN A 504 -16.12 14.52 -33.28
N MET A 505 -15.39 13.91 -32.34
CA MET A 505 -13.94 14.04 -32.20
C MET A 505 -13.21 13.59 -33.47
N GLU A 506 -13.56 12.43 -34.02
CA GLU A 506 -12.99 11.91 -35.27
C GLU A 506 -13.31 12.79 -36.49
N TRP A 507 -14.50 13.39 -36.53
CA TRP A 507 -14.89 14.30 -37.60
C TRP A 507 -14.01 15.54 -37.61
N GLN A 508 -13.80 16.18 -36.46
CA GLN A 508 -12.94 17.35 -36.32
C GLN A 508 -11.46 17.01 -36.60
N LEU A 509 -10.98 15.87 -36.09
CA LEU A 509 -9.61 15.38 -36.32
C LEU A 509 -9.24 15.23 -37.80
N LYS A 510 -10.20 14.90 -38.68
CA LYS A 510 -9.96 14.81 -40.14
C LYS A 510 -9.55 16.15 -40.75
N PHE A 511 -10.06 17.28 -40.24
CA PHE A 511 -9.68 18.62 -40.72
C PHE A 511 -8.27 19.02 -40.26
N GLU A 512 -7.85 18.54 -39.08
CA GLU A 512 -6.48 18.66 -38.56
C GLU A 512 -5.49 17.64 -39.17
N GLY A 513 -5.88 16.92 -40.24
CA GLY A 513 -5.01 15.98 -40.94
C GLY A 513 -4.67 14.69 -40.17
N TYR A 514 -5.41 14.37 -39.09
CA TYR A 514 -5.22 13.10 -38.38
C TYR A 514 -5.51 11.90 -39.28
N SER A 515 -4.57 10.96 -39.32
CA SER A 515 -4.78 9.63 -39.87
C SER A 515 -4.50 8.59 -38.78
N PRO A 516 -5.39 7.60 -38.54
CA PRO A 516 -5.14 6.53 -37.58
C PRO A 516 -3.90 5.71 -37.96
N ASP A 517 -2.99 5.50 -37.01
CA ASP A 517 -1.78 4.69 -37.24
C ASP A 517 -2.14 3.19 -37.18
N ILE A 518 -2.63 2.68 -38.31
CA ILE A 518 -2.93 1.27 -38.58
C ILE A 518 -1.75 0.33 -38.27
N SER A 519 -0.49 0.81 -38.29
CA SER A 519 0.68 -0.01 -37.95
C SER A 519 0.77 -0.37 -36.46
N GLN A 520 -0.05 0.27 -35.61
CA GLN A 520 -0.21 -0.13 -34.20
C GLN A 520 -1.10 -1.37 -34.04
N VAL A 521 -1.99 -1.67 -35.01
CA VAL A 521 -2.86 -2.85 -34.97
C VAL A 521 -2.18 -4.01 -35.67
N LEU A 522 -1.27 -4.65 -34.94
CA LEU A 522 -0.47 -5.78 -35.42
C LEU A 522 -1.27 -7.09 -35.37
N ARG A 523 -2.39 -7.11 -36.10
CA ARG A 523 -3.20 -8.29 -36.40
C ARG A 523 -3.37 -8.37 -37.92
N ASP A 524 -3.41 -9.59 -38.43
CA ASP A 524 -3.73 -9.87 -39.83
C ASP A 524 -5.26 -9.82 -39.99
N VAL A 525 -5.75 -8.61 -40.18
CA VAL A 525 -7.15 -8.23 -40.41
C VAL A 525 -7.17 -7.07 -41.41
N ASP A 526 -8.31 -6.78 -42.02
CA ASP A 526 -8.43 -5.69 -42.98
C ASP A 526 -8.23 -4.30 -42.33
N GLU A 527 -7.96 -3.30 -43.16
CA GLU A 527 -7.64 -1.95 -42.71
C GLU A 527 -8.81 -1.23 -42.04
N ASP A 528 -10.06 -1.60 -42.33
CA ASP A 528 -11.23 -1.01 -41.69
C ASP A 528 -11.45 -1.60 -40.30
N GLU A 529 -11.24 -2.91 -40.11
CA GLU A 529 -11.22 -3.53 -38.78
C GLU A 529 -10.08 -2.95 -37.91
N LYS A 530 -8.90 -2.66 -38.49
CA LYS A 530 -7.82 -1.96 -37.78
C LYS A 530 -8.25 -0.57 -37.33
N ARG A 531 -8.89 0.21 -38.21
CA ARG A 531 -9.42 1.54 -37.86
C ARG A 531 -10.41 1.45 -36.72
N GLU A 532 -11.45 0.60 -36.82
CA GLU A 532 -12.46 0.42 -35.77
C GLU A 532 -11.87 -0.01 -34.41
N ARG A 533 -10.85 -0.88 -34.41
CA ARG A 533 -10.10 -1.22 -33.18
C ARG A 533 -9.40 -0.02 -32.55
N LEU A 534 -8.80 0.87 -33.36
CA LEU A 534 -8.17 2.11 -32.88
C LEU A 534 -9.19 3.12 -32.34
N LYS A 535 -10.42 3.17 -32.86
CA LYS A 535 -11.50 4.03 -32.32
C LYS A 535 -11.87 3.63 -30.91
N GLY A 536 -12.10 2.33 -30.73
CA GLY A 536 -12.49 1.72 -29.46
C GLY A 536 -11.38 1.70 -28.39
N HIS A 537 -10.25 2.38 -28.54
CA HIS A 537 -9.23 2.42 -27.50
C HIS A 537 -9.75 3.07 -26.22
N SER A 538 -9.53 2.42 -25.07
CA SER A 538 -10.00 2.87 -23.75
C SER A 538 -9.64 4.32 -23.40
N GLN A 539 -8.50 4.85 -23.88
CA GLN A 539 -8.13 6.25 -23.70
C GLN A 539 -9.06 7.20 -24.46
N LYS A 540 -9.46 6.87 -25.70
CA LYS A 540 -10.36 7.70 -26.50
C LYS A 540 -11.74 7.75 -25.84
N LEU A 541 -12.27 6.60 -25.41
CA LEU A 541 -13.52 6.50 -24.64
C LEU A 541 -13.49 7.34 -23.36
N ALA A 542 -12.38 7.29 -22.61
CA ALA A 542 -12.21 8.10 -21.41
C ALA A 542 -12.12 9.62 -21.69
N ILE A 543 -11.51 10.04 -22.81
CA ILE A 543 -11.49 11.44 -23.24
C ILE A 543 -12.91 11.88 -23.66
N ALA A 544 -13.61 11.11 -24.49
CA ALA A 544 -14.98 11.40 -24.91
C ALA A 544 -15.92 11.54 -23.70
N PHE A 545 -15.87 10.59 -22.76
CA PHE A 545 -16.62 10.67 -21.51
C PHE A 545 -16.27 11.94 -20.70
N ALA A 546 -14.99 12.30 -20.60
CA ALA A 546 -14.57 13.52 -19.92
C ALA A 546 -15.07 14.80 -20.61
N LEU A 547 -15.03 14.87 -21.94
CA LEU A 547 -15.50 16.02 -22.71
C LEU A 547 -17.01 16.26 -22.56
N ILE A 548 -17.80 15.19 -22.43
CA ILE A 548 -19.25 15.27 -22.18
C ILE A 548 -19.55 15.82 -20.78
N HIS A 549 -18.79 15.44 -19.76
CA HIS A 549 -19.16 15.67 -18.35
C HIS A 549 -18.35 16.74 -17.61
N LEU A 550 -17.21 17.21 -18.14
CA LEU A 550 -16.37 18.23 -17.51
C LEU A 550 -16.58 19.61 -18.15
N SER A 551 -16.84 20.62 -17.30
CA SER A 551 -16.97 22.02 -17.70
C SER A 551 -15.82 22.51 -18.60
N GLN A 552 -16.13 23.41 -19.54
CA GLN A 552 -15.17 23.96 -20.51
C GLN A 552 -13.90 24.49 -19.83
N GLY A 553 -12.73 24.29 -20.47
CA GLY A 553 -11.42 24.68 -19.93
C GLY A 553 -10.84 23.79 -18.82
N SER A 554 -11.66 23.00 -18.11
CA SER A 554 -11.16 22.09 -17.05
C SER A 554 -10.18 21.03 -17.61
N PRO A 555 -9.01 20.78 -16.97
CA PRO A 555 -8.07 19.77 -17.46
C PRO A 555 -8.59 18.33 -17.29
N ILE A 556 -8.48 17.52 -18.34
CA ILE A 556 -8.85 16.10 -18.33
C ILE A 556 -7.70 15.28 -17.71
N ARG A 557 -8.01 14.35 -16.80
CA ARG A 557 -7.02 13.47 -16.14
C ARG A 557 -7.36 12.01 -16.36
N ILE A 558 -6.43 11.26 -16.90
CA ILE A 558 -6.59 9.84 -17.22
C ILE A 558 -5.43 9.03 -16.64
N ALA A 559 -5.73 7.91 -15.99
CA ALA A 559 -4.72 6.93 -15.55
C ALA A 559 -4.91 5.60 -16.29
N ARG A 560 -3.82 4.99 -16.78
CA ARG A 560 -3.84 3.76 -17.58
C ARG A 560 -2.94 2.68 -16.99
N ASN A 561 -3.31 1.41 -17.18
CA ASN A 561 -2.49 0.25 -16.79
C ASN A 561 -1.43 -0.14 -17.83
N LEU A 562 -1.55 0.35 -19.07
CA LEU A 562 -0.62 0.09 -20.17
C LEU A 562 0.17 1.35 -20.54
N ARG A 563 1.35 1.16 -21.14
CA ARG A 563 2.07 2.21 -21.88
C ARG A 563 1.19 2.69 -23.05
N MET A 564 1.26 3.97 -23.38
CA MET A 564 0.51 4.52 -24.51
C MET A 564 0.99 3.93 -25.85
N CYS A 565 0.21 4.09 -26.92
CA CYS A 565 0.62 3.79 -28.29
C CYS A 565 0.70 5.09 -29.12
N ASN A 566 1.43 5.06 -30.23
CA ASN A 566 1.67 6.26 -31.05
C ASN A 566 0.35 6.89 -31.53
N ASP A 567 -0.61 6.07 -31.95
CA ASP A 567 -1.94 6.52 -32.34
C ASP A 567 -2.63 7.33 -31.23
N CYS A 568 -2.70 6.80 -30.00
CA CYS A 568 -3.28 7.51 -28.86
C CYS A 568 -2.50 8.79 -28.50
N HIS A 569 -1.17 8.80 -28.67
CA HIS A 569 -0.34 9.97 -28.41
C HIS A 569 -0.65 11.10 -29.40
N THR A 570 -0.62 10.82 -30.70
CA THR A 570 -0.94 11.78 -31.78
C THR A 570 -2.40 12.24 -31.71
N TYR A 571 -3.34 11.33 -31.49
CA TYR A 571 -4.75 11.64 -31.28
C TYR A 571 -4.95 12.63 -30.13
N THR A 572 -4.29 12.41 -28.98
CA THR A 572 -4.47 13.26 -27.79
C THR A 572 -3.79 14.62 -27.94
N LYS A 573 -2.66 14.70 -28.66
CA LYS A 573 -2.07 15.99 -29.08
C LYS A 573 -3.10 16.83 -29.84
N LEU A 574 -3.69 16.29 -30.91
CA LEU A 574 -4.63 17.04 -31.75
C LEU A 574 -5.93 17.38 -31.01
N ILE A 575 -6.48 16.47 -30.21
CA ILE A 575 -7.66 16.76 -29.37
C ILE A 575 -7.38 17.88 -28.35
N SER A 576 -6.14 18.02 -27.83
CA SER A 576 -5.79 19.14 -26.94
C SER A 576 -5.90 20.51 -27.61
N VAL A 577 -5.67 20.58 -28.94
CA VAL A 577 -5.89 21.77 -29.76
C VAL A 577 -7.39 21.97 -30.01
N ILE A 578 -8.04 20.97 -30.63
CA ILE A 578 -9.41 21.06 -31.14
C ILE A 578 -10.43 21.47 -30.05
N TYR A 579 -10.25 20.98 -28.82
CA TYR A 579 -11.16 21.26 -27.70
C TYR A 579 -10.60 22.26 -26.68
N GLU A 580 -9.43 22.86 -26.96
CA GLU A 580 -8.72 23.81 -26.08
C GLU A 580 -8.58 23.27 -24.64
N ARG A 581 -8.17 21.99 -24.50
CA ARG A 581 -8.03 21.30 -23.21
C ARG A 581 -6.61 20.88 -22.93
N GLU A 582 -6.14 21.17 -21.71
CA GLU A 582 -5.04 20.39 -21.14
C GLU A 582 -5.52 18.95 -20.85
N ILE A 583 -4.80 17.95 -21.35
CA ILE A 583 -5.08 16.54 -21.09
C ILE A 583 -3.84 15.91 -20.45
N ILE A 584 -4.00 15.36 -19.25
CA ILE A 584 -2.93 14.74 -18.47
C ILE A 584 -3.18 13.23 -18.44
N VAL A 585 -2.33 12.47 -19.12
CA VAL A 585 -2.40 11.00 -19.15
C VAL A 585 -1.23 10.41 -18.38
N ARG A 586 -1.52 9.66 -17.32
CA ARG A 586 -0.56 8.79 -16.65
C ARG A 586 -0.61 7.41 -17.29
N ASP A 587 0.47 6.99 -17.94
CA ASP A 587 0.62 5.61 -18.39
C ASP A 587 1.36 4.76 -17.34
N ARG A 588 1.72 3.51 -17.67
CA ARG A 588 2.41 2.59 -16.74
C ARG A 588 3.78 3.10 -16.25
N LYS A 589 4.42 4.04 -16.96
CA LYS A 589 5.79 4.51 -16.68
C LYS A 589 5.86 6.00 -16.35
N ARG A 590 5.08 6.85 -17.04
CA ARG A 590 5.20 8.32 -16.94
C ARG A 590 3.89 9.07 -17.16
N PHE A 591 3.95 10.37 -16.90
CA PHE A 591 2.97 11.35 -17.33
C PHE A 591 3.29 11.89 -18.72
N HIS A 592 2.19 12.17 -19.44
CA HIS A 592 2.11 12.87 -20.70
C HIS A 592 1.12 14.02 -20.49
N ARG A 593 1.61 15.26 -20.47
CA ARG A 593 0.79 16.47 -20.40
C ARG A 593 0.67 17.01 -21.82
N PHE A 594 -0.50 16.82 -22.40
CA PHE A 594 -0.87 17.33 -23.72
C PHE A 594 -1.48 18.71 -23.57
N LYS A 595 -0.94 19.67 -24.32
CA LYS A 595 -1.44 21.04 -24.37
C LYS A 595 -1.00 21.68 -25.68
N ASP A 596 -1.92 22.38 -26.33
CA ASP A 596 -1.66 23.18 -27.54
C ASP A 596 -0.93 22.36 -28.64
N GLY A 597 -1.30 21.09 -28.81
CA GLY A 597 -0.72 20.16 -29.81
C GLY A 597 0.61 19.53 -29.41
N THR A 598 1.21 19.98 -28.31
CA THR A 598 2.48 19.47 -27.79
C THR A 598 2.26 18.44 -26.67
N CYS A 599 3.30 17.69 -26.33
CA CYS A 599 3.31 16.81 -25.17
C CYS A 599 4.59 17.00 -24.36
N SER A 600 4.49 16.99 -23.02
CA SER A 600 5.63 17.14 -22.10
C SER A 600 6.76 16.13 -22.28
N CYS A 601 6.51 14.98 -22.91
CA CYS A 601 7.54 14.00 -23.23
C CYS A 601 8.42 14.36 -24.45
N ARG A 602 8.04 15.35 -25.26
CA ARG A 602 8.75 15.74 -26.50
C ARG A 602 8.98 14.56 -27.46
N ASP A 603 8.01 13.63 -27.52
CA ASP A 603 8.06 12.39 -28.29
C ASP A 603 9.17 11.39 -27.88
N TYR A 604 9.84 11.64 -26.75
CA TYR A 604 10.80 10.73 -26.10
C TYR A 604 10.14 10.03 -24.90
N TRP A 605 9.55 8.83 -25.10
CA TRP A 605 8.77 8.13 -24.07
C TRP A 605 8.64 6.62 -24.25
#